data_AF-A0A366HH06-F1
#
_entry.id   AF-A0A366HH06-F1
#
_cell.length_a   1.000
_cell.length_b   1.000
_cell.length_c   1.000
_cell.angle_alpha   90.00
_cell.angle_beta   90.00
_cell.angle_gamma   90.00
#
_symmetry.space_group_name_H-M   'P 1'
#
loop_
_entity.id
_entity.type
_entity.pdbx_description
1 polymer ?
#
loop_
_entity_poly.entity_id
_entity_poly.type
_entity_poly.pdbx_seq_one_letter_code
_entity_poly.pdbx_strand_id
1 'polypeptide(L)'
;MRLSKNGLACCLSLFSLILVAPLHAAEVIHVFVALCDNASQGIVPVPAKIGDGDKPDANLYWGCSEGVRSWFSASKKWKRLPAVASPRPEILERVVFKHRERDTYLIADAWRGREIKPCLQAFVHAAGGLGGEVVKAGENALKAGGDAALVAYIGHNGLMEFNVDWPAAKTSPVPAGAEPKPAVVLACISQSYFAEKLKGIGAHPLLTTRQLMYPGAFALHDALEARFAGKNAAAVKEAAARAYAKNQGISVKAASGVFAAE
;
A
#
# COMPACT_ATOMS: atom_id res chain seq x y z
N MET A 1 -30.94 64.24 -49.20
CA MET A 1 -29.63 63.56 -49.40
C MET A 1 -29.21 62.94 -48.07
N ARG A 2 -28.82 61.67 -48.09
CA ARG A 2 -28.87 60.68 -47.00
C ARG A 2 -27.95 60.98 -45.79
N LEU A 3 -28.49 60.77 -44.59
CA LEU A 3 -27.76 60.59 -43.32
C LEU A 3 -26.98 59.27 -43.35
N SER A 4 -25.68 59.33 -43.07
CA SER A 4 -24.83 58.15 -42.88
C SER A 4 -24.84 57.74 -41.40
N LYS A 5 -25.36 56.54 -41.13
CA LYS A 5 -25.13 55.76 -39.91
C LYS A 5 -24.00 54.78 -40.22
N ASN A 6 -23.01 54.65 -39.35
CA ASN A 6 -22.10 53.50 -39.16
C ASN A 6 -21.31 53.84 -37.88
N GLY A 7 -21.41 53.15 -36.74
CA GLY A 7 -21.45 51.72 -36.52
C GLY A 7 -20.27 51.41 -35.59
N LEU A 8 -20.39 51.75 -34.30
CA LEU A 8 -19.35 51.56 -33.30
C LEU A 8 -19.23 50.06 -32.98
N ALA A 9 -18.24 49.39 -33.57
CA ALA A 9 -17.96 47.99 -33.32
C ALA A 9 -17.32 47.83 -31.93
N CYS A 10 -18.09 47.29 -30.98
CA CYS A 10 -17.62 46.93 -29.65
C CYS A 10 -16.88 45.58 -29.74
N CYS A 11 -15.54 45.62 -29.79
CA CYS A 11 -14.71 44.42 -29.67
C CYS A 11 -14.74 43.92 -28.21
N LEU A 12 -15.64 43.00 -27.88
CA LEU A 12 -15.52 42.18 -26.67
C LEU A 12 -14.32 41.23 -26.84
N SER A 13 -13.17 41.59 -26.26
CA SER A 13 -12.09 40.63 -26.03
C SER A 13 -12.55 39.59 -25.00
N LEU A 14 -12.92 38.39 -25.46
CA LEU A 14 -13.05 37.22 -24.61
C LEU A 14 -11.67 36.88 -24.03
N PHE A 15 -11.42 37.28 -22.78
CA PHE A 15 -10.36 36.68 -21.98
C PHE A 15 -10.79 35.25 -21.63
N SER A 16 -10.35 34.27 -22.41
CA SER A 16 -10.45 32.86 -22.05
C SER A 16 -9.59 32.61 -20.82
N LEU A 17 -10.23 32.57 -19.65
CA LEU A 17 -9.59 32.15 -18.40
C LEU A 17 -9.21 30.67 -18.57
N ILE A 18 -7.95 30.39 -18.91
CA ILE A 18 -7.43 29.02 -18.92
C ILE A 18 -7.38 28.58 -17.46
N LEU A 19 -8.39 27.80 -17.06
CA LEU A 19 -8.43 27.13 -15.77
C LEU A 19 -7.33 26.06 -15.78
N VAL A 20 -6.13 26.41 -15.33
CA VAL A 20 -5.07 25.43 -15.07
C VAL A 20 -5.51 24.64 -13.84
N ALA A 21 -6.22 23.54 -14.05
CA ALA A 21 -6.47 22.58 -12.99
C ALA A 21 -5.11 22.08 -12.47
N PRO A 22 -4.86 22.04 -11.16
CA PRO A 22 -3.64 21.48 -10.63
C PRO A 22 -3.56 20.03 -11.12
N LEU A 23 -2.42 19.67 -11.72
CA LEU A 23 -2.14 18.29 -12.09
C LEU A 23 -2.06 17.50 -10.77
N HIS A 24 -3.14 16.83 -10.40
CA HIS A 24 -3.15 15.98 -9.21
C HIS A 24 -2.19 14.83 -9.48
N ALA A 25 -1.12 14.74 -8.68
CA ALA A 25 -0.21 13.62 -8.80
C ALA A 25 -0.95 12.34 -8.42
N ALA A 26 -0.83 11.30 -9.25
CA ALA A 26 -1.49 10.03 -9.01
C ALA A 26 -1.15 9.48 -7.61
N GLU A 27 -2.16 8.94 -6.92
CA GLU A 27 -1.97 8.35 -5.60
C GLU A 27 -1.19 7.04 -5.72
N VAL A 28 -0.13 6.88 -4.92
CA VAL A 28 0.70 5.66 -4.93
C VAL A 28 0.62 4.94 -3.60
N ILE A 29 0.32 3.65 -3.65
CA ILE A 29 0.41 2.70 -2.55
C ILE A 29 1.67 1.85 -2.77
N HIS A 30 2.56 1.78 -1.78
CA HIS A 30 3.72 0.90 -1.83
C HIS A 30 3.60 -0.27 -0.84
N VAL A 31 3.59 -1.49 -1.36
CA VAL A 31 3.45 -2.73 -0.60
C VAL A 31 4.80 -3.45 -0.52
N PHE A 32 5.30 -3.62 0.70
CA PHE A 32 6.51 -4.36 1.03
C PHE A 32 6.11 -5.77 1.42
N VAL A 33 6.43 -6.76 0.57
CA VAL A 33 6.08 -8.17 0.82
C VAL A 33 7.34 -8.92 1.19
N ALA A 34 7.50 -9.28 2.46
CA ALA A 34 8.53 -10.23 2.87
C ALA A 34 8.06 -11.64 2.48
N LEU A 35 8.69 -12.24 1.47
CA LEU A 35 8.32 -13.57 1.00
C LEU A 35 8.47 -14.60 2.12
N CYS A 36 7.52 -15.54 2.19
CA CYS A 36 7.51 -16.61 3.18
C CYS A 36 8.76 -17.49 3.01
N ASP A 37 9.50 -17.73 4.08
CA ASP A 37 10.70 -18.56 4.00
C ASP A 37 10.89 -19.44 5.23
N ASN A 38 10.70 -20.74 5.07
CA ASN A 38 10.86 -21.72 6.14
C ASN A 38 12.30 -21.80 6.66
N ALA A 39 13.29 -21.43 5.83
CA ALA A 39 14.70 -21.61 6.13
C ALA A 39 15.28 -20.49 7.01
N SER A 40 14.82 -19.26 6.83
CA SER A 40 15.40 -18.08 7.50
C SER A 40 14.46 -17.34 8.45
N GLN A 41 13.17 -17.68 8.49
CA GLN A 41 12.18 -17.02 9.34
C GLN A 41 11.68 -17.98 10.42
N GLY A 42 11.43 -17.46 11.63
CA GLY A 42 10.83 -18.18 12.77
C GLY A 42 9.34 -18.47 12.61
N ILE A 43 8.89 -18.75 11.38
CA ILE A 43 7.51 -19.13 11.07
C ILE A 43 7.24 -20.58 11.44
N VAL A 44 5.96 -20.89 11.69
CA VAL A 44 5.51 -22.28 11.63
C VAL A 44 5.71 -22.74 10.18
N PRO A 45 6.50 -23.80 9.92
CA PRO A 45 6.82 -24.19 8.56
C PRO A 45 5.56 -24.48 7.73
N VAL A 46 5.53 -23.92 6.53
CA VAL A 46 4.49 -24.19 5.52
C VAL A 46 5.03 -25.22 4.51
N PRO A 47 4.22 -25.78 3.60
CA PRO A 47 4.74 -26.68 2.57
C PRO A 47 5.92 -26.05 1.79
N ALA A 48 7.00 -26.80 1.58
CA ALA A 48 8.27 -26.28 1.04
C ALA A 48 8.11 -25.47 -0.26
N LYS A 49 7.16 -25.85 -1.13
CA LYS A 49 6.85 -25.15 -2.37
C LYS A 49 6.44 -23.67 -2.15
N ILE A 50 5.70 -23.38 -1.08
CA ILE A 50 5.15 -22.04 -0.82
C ILE A 50 5.92 -21.27 0.26
N GLY A 51 6.85 -21.95 0.94
CA GLY A 51 7.73 -21.40 1.97
C GLY A 51 9.20 -21.31 1.51
N ASP A 52 9.45 -21.18 0.22
CA ASP A 52 10.77 -20.87 -0.34
C ASP A 52 10.83 -19.37 -0.68
N GLY A 53 11.64 -18.64 0.08
CA GLY A 53 11.81 -17.19 -0.03
C GLY A 53 12.52 -16.72 -1.30
N ASP A 54 13.05 -17.64 -2.11
CA ASP A 54 13.72 -17.38 -3.40
C ASP A 54 12.82 -17.71 -4.61
N LYS A 55 11.60 -18.23 -4.38
CA LYS A 55 10.67 -18.68 -5.43
C LYS A 55 9.37 -17.87 -5.42
N PRO A 56 9.37 -16.62 -5.95
CA PRO A 56 8.20 -15.74 -5.87
C PRO A 56 6.96 -16.34 -6.53
N ASP A 57 7.11 -17.10 -7.62
CA ASP A 57 5.98 -17.67 -8.37
C ASP A 57 5.09 -18.63 -7.58
N ALA A 58 5.66 -19.32 -6.60
CA ALA A 58 4.93 -20.25 -5.75
C ALA A 58 4.75 -19.75 -4.31
N ASN A 59 5.37 -18.61 -3.96
CA ASN A 59 5.43 -18.16 -2.57
C ASN A 59 4.05 -17.79 -2.00
N LEU A 60 3.84 -18.15 -0.74
CA LEU A 60 2.57 -17.98 -0.01
C LEU A 60 2.04 -16.54 -0.07
N TYR A 61 2.89 -15.54 0.10
CA TYR A 61 2.46 -14.12 0.16
C TYR A 61 2.46 -13.42 -1.20
N TRP A 62 2.85 -14.12 -2.28
CA TRP A 62 3.05 -13.51 -3.59
C TRP A 62 2.40 -14.26 -4.74
N GLY A 63 2.88 -15.46 -5.03
CA GLY A 63 2.52 -16.24 -6.22
C GLY A 63 1.32 -17.17 -6.02
N CYS A 64 1.03 -17.60 -4.79
CA CYS A 64 -0.22 -18.29 -4.46
C CYS A 64 -1.45 -17.45 -4.81
N SER A 65 -2.62 -18.08 -4.96
CA SER A 65 -3.87 -17.40 -5.37
C SER A 65 -4.21 -16.16 -4.55
N GLU A 66 -3.89 -16.19 -3.27
CA GLU A 66 -4.14 -15.12 -2.28
C GLU A 66 -2.92 -14.22 -2.02
N GLY A 67 -1.79 -14.51 -2.66
CA GLY A 67 -0.61 -13.67 -2.64
C GLY A 67 -0.82 -12.38 -3.43
N VAL A 68 -0.03 -11.34 -3.11
CA VAL A 68 -0.25 -9.99 -3.64
C VAL A 68 -0.28 -9.93 -5.15
N ARG A 69 0.71 -10.55 -5.82
CA ARG A 69 0.76 -10.54 -7.29
C ARG A 69 -0.47 -11.22 -7.89
N SER A 70 -0.78 -12.43 -7.46
CA SER A 70 -1.85 -13.23 -8.07
C SER A 70 -3.24 -12.65 -7.76
N TRP A 71 -3.49 -12.23 -6.51
CA TRP A 71 -4.77 -11.68 -6.09
C TRP A 71 -5.11 -10.39 -6.84
N PHE A 72 -4.17 -9.44 -6.90
CA PHE A 72 -4.39 -8.17 -7.61
C PHE A 72 -4.42 -8.37 -9.14
N SER A 73 -3.71 -9.37 -9.69
CA SER A 73 -3.81 -9.70 -11.12
C SER A 73 -5.18 -10.26 -11.49
N ALA A 74 -5.81 -11.04 -10.60
CA ALA A 74 -7.14 -11.58 -10.80
C ALA A 74 -8.27 -10.57 -10.49
N SER A 75 -7.95 -9.43 -9.88
CA SER A 75 -8.95 -8.43 -9.51
C SER A 75 -9.57 -7.76 -10.73
N LYS A 76 -10.89 -7.59 -10.70
CA LYS A 76 -11.63 -6.81 -11.70
C LYS A 76 -11.42 -5.31 -11.56
N LYS A 77 -10.90 -4.83 -10.41
CA LYS A 77 -10.69 -3.40 -10.12
C LYS A 77 -9.30 -2.91 -10.47
N TRP A 78 -8.34 -3.82 -10.56
CA TRP A 78 -6.94 -3.52 -10.82
C TRP A 78 -6.54 -4.05 -12.20
N LYS A 79 -5.58 -3.38 -12.84
CA LYS A 79 -4.96 -3.80 -14.08
C LYS A 79 -3.46 -3.88 -13.85
N ARG A 80 -2.88 -5.07 -14.05
CA ARG A 80 -1.43 -5.27 -14.00
C ARG A 80 -0.77 -4.53 -15.17
N LEU A 81 0.25 -3.75 -14.86
CA LEU A 81 1.17 -3.15 -15.83
C LEU A 81 2.41 -4.06 -15.97
N PRO A 82 3.26 -3.86 -17.00
CA PRO A 82 4.48 -4.65 -17.15
C PRO A 82 5.30 -4.68 -15.85
N ALA A 83 5.66 -5.90 -15.43
CA ALA A 83 6.44 -6.11 -14.22
C ALA A 83 7.92 -5.83 -14.48
N VAL A 84 8.65 -5.49 -13.41
CA VAL A 84 10.10 -5.37 -13.42
C VAL A 84 10.67 -6.56 -12.67
N ALA A 85 11.35 -7.43 -13.40
CA ALA A 85 12.08 -8.55 -12.80
C ALA A 85 13.31 -8.02 -12.06
N SER A 86 13.49 -8.47 -10.81
CA SER A 86 14.68 -8.22 -9.99
C SER A 86 15.19 -6.78 -10.00
N PRO A 87 14.37 -5.78 -9.58
CA PRO A 87 14.80 -4.38 -9.57
C PRO A 87 16.01 -4.11 -8.66
N ARG A 88 16.23 -4.96 -7.65
CA ARG A 88 17.38 -4.94 -6.73
C ARG A 88 17.72 -6.38 -6.29
N PRO A 89 18.94 -6.71 -5.85
CA PRO A 89 19.31 -8.08 -5.43
C PRO A 89 18.39 -8.69 -4.35
N GLU A 90 17.88 -7.85 -3.45
CA GLU A 90 17.00 -8.19 -2.34
C GLU A 90 15.51 -8.24 -2.73
N ILE A 91 15.12 -7.71 -3.90
CA ILE A 91 13.74 -7.72 -4.40
C ILE A 91 13.68 -8.55 -5.68
N LEU A 92 12.99 -9.68 -5.63
CA LEU A 92 12.95 -10.63 -6.74
C LEU A 92 12.06 -10.18 -7.90
N GLU A 93 10.95 -9.50 -7.58
CA GLU A 93 9.98 -9.01 -8.55
C GLU A 93 9.32 -7.73 -8.01
N ARG A 94 9.14 -6.73 -8.87
CA ARG A 94 8.27 -5.58 -8.64
C ARG A 94 7.11 -5.61 -9.62
N VAL A 95 5.89 -5.53 -9.11
CA VAL A 95 4.68 -5.40 -9.93
C VAL A 95 4.01 -4.07 -9.68
N VAL A 96 3.43 -3.52 -10.74
CA VAL A 96 2.65 -2.29 -10.69
C VAL A 96 1.24 -2.59 -11.17
N PHE A 97 0.25 -2.15 -10.40
CA PHE A 97 -1.16 -2.21 -10.75
C PHE A 97 -1.74 -0.81 -10.83
N LYS A 98 -2.55 -0.56 -11.87
CA LYS A 98 -3.37 0.65 -12.00
C LYS A 98 -4.80 0.32 -11.60
N HIS A 99 -5.38 1.09 -10.68
CA HIS A 99 -6.81 1.03 -10.41
C HIS A 99 -7.59 1.47 -11.65
N ARG A 100 -8.67 0.77 -12.01
CA ARG A 100 -9.39 1.00 -13.28
C ARG A 100 -10.26 2.26 -13.28
N GLU A 101 -10.73 2.67 -12.12
CA GLU A 101 -11.70 3.78 -11.99
C GLU A 101 -11.10 5.00 -11.27
N ARG A 102 -9.80 4.96 -10.91
CA ARG A 102 -9.16 5.98 -10.07
C ARG A 102 -7.75 6.26 -10.54
N ASP A 103 -7.28 7.47 -10.32
CA ASP A 103 -5.89 7.82 -10.58
C ASP A 103 -4.94 7.31 -9.48
N THR A 104 -4.97 5.99 -9.23
CA THR A 104 -4.24 5.34 -8.14
C THR A 104 -3.42 4.16 -8.65
N TYR A 105 -2.19 4.03 -8.17
CA TYR A 105 -1.28 2.94 -8.47
C TYR A 105 -0.93 2.18 -7.21
N LEU A 106 -0.79 0.86 -7.34
CA LEU A 106 -0.22 0.00 -6.33
C LEU A 106 1.09 -0.57 -6.87
N ILE A 107 2.19 -0.29 -6.17
CA ILE A 107 3.49 -0.89 -6.41
C ILE A 107 3.69 -1.93 -5.32
N ALA A 108 4.05 -3.14 -5.69
CA ALA A 108 4.39 -4.17 -4.71
C ALA A 108 5.77 -4.75 -5.02
N ASP A 109 6.56 -4.94 -3.98
CA ASP A 109 7.90 -5.51 -4.03
C ASP A 109 7.93 -6.85 -3.30
N ALA A 110 8.32 -7.90 -4.03
CA ALA A 110 8.60 -9.22 -3.49
C ALA A 110 10.02 -9.27 -2.93
N TRP A 111 10.16 -8.90 -1.67
CA TRP A 111 11.43 -9.01 -0.96
C TRP A 111 11.74 -10.47 -0.69
N ARG A 112 12.93 -10.87 -1.10
CA ARG A 112 13.47 -12.21 -0.88
C ARG A 112 13.34 -12.59 0.60
N GLY A 113 12.93 -13.82 0.90
CA GLY A 113 12.48 -14.16 2.25
C GLY A 113 13.54 -13.98 3.35
N ARG A 114 14.81 -14.31 3.06
CA ARG A 114 15.94 -14.03 3.97
C ARG A 114 16.23 -12.54 4.21
N GLU A 115 15.71 -11.68 3.35
CA GLU A 115 15.84 -10.22 3.43
C GLU A 115 14.66 -9.58 4.17
N ILE A 116 13.96 -10.34 5.03
CA ILE A 116 12.83 -9.83 5.83
C ILE A 116 13.24 -8.63 6.71
N LYS A 117 14.45 -8.64 7.29
CA LYS A 117 14.91 -7.52 8.11
C LYS A 117 15.13 -6.24 7.28
N PRO A 118 15.87 -6.27 6.14
CA PRO A 118 15.92 -5.15 5.20
C PRO A 118 14.54 -4.71 4.66
N CYS A 119 13.64 -5.64 4.37
CA CYS A 119 12.26 -5.35 3.94
C CYS A 119 11.53 -4.53 5.00
N LEU A 120 11.59 -4.97 6.25
CA LEU A 120 10.93 -4.31 7.37
C LEU A 120 11.57 -2.94 7.65
N GLN A 121 12.90 -2.83 7.54
CA GLN A 121 13.63 -1.57 7.64
C GLN A 121 13.15 -0.55 6.59
N ALA A 122 13.01 -0.99 5.34
CA ALA A 122 12.51 -0.17 4.24
C ALA A 122 11.05 0.25 4.48
N PHE A 123 10.21 -0.65 4.97
CA PHE A 123 8.81 -0.34 5.32
C PHE A 123 8.71 0.73 6.41
N VAL A 124 9.42 0.58 7.54
CA VAL A 124 9.33 1.56 8.65
C VAL A 124 9.91 2.92 8.26
N HIS A 125 10.96 2.95 7.42
CA HIS A 125 11.46 4.17 6.83
C HIS A 125 10.43 4.84 5.92
N ALA A 126 9.82 4.07 5.02
CA ALA A 126 8.80 4.58 4.10
C ALA A 126 7.57 5.11 4.86
N ALA A 127 7.16 4.45 5.94
CA ALA A 127 6.10 4.92 6.84
C ALA A 127 6.43 6.28 7.47
N GLY A 128 7.69 6.48 7.89
CA GLY A 128 8.19 7.76 8.42
C GLY A 128 8.37 8.87 7.36
N GLY A 129 8.27 8.53 6.07
CA GLY A 129 8.51 9.47 4.96
C GLY A 129 9.96 9.50 4.46
N LEU A 130 10.76 8.48 4.79
CA LEU A 130 12.15 8.35 4.34
C LEU A 130 12.27 7.34 3.20
N GLY A 131 13.34 7.43 2.41
CA GLY A 131 13.60 6.49 1.31
C GLY A 131 12.59 6.61 0.16
N GLY A 132 12.26 7.84 -0.24
CA GLY A 132 11.50 8.12 -1.45
C GLY A 132 12.23 7.60 -2.70
N GLU A 133 11.48 7.04 -3.64
CA GLU A 133 12.00 6.61 -4.93
C GLU A 133 11.01 6.89 -6.06
N VAL A 134 11.49 6.96 -7.30
CA VAL A 134 10.64 7.10 -8.48
C VAL A 134 10.63 5.79 -9.26
N VAL A 135 9.45 5.19 -9.40
CA VAL A 135 9.20 3.99 -10.19
C VAL A 135 8.57 4.37 -11.52
N LYS A 136 9.21 3.98 -12.63
CA LYS A 136 8.64 4.20 -13.96
C LYS A 136 7.61 3.12 -14.29
N ALA A 137 6.42 3.53 -14.73
CA ALA A 137 5.35 2.66 -15.20
C ALA A 137 4.80 3.17 -16.54
N GLY A 138 5.44 2.77 -17.63
CA GLY A 138 5.26 3.39 -18.94
C GLY A 138 5.77 4.83 -18.91
N GLU A 139 4.90 5.77 -19.28
CA GLU A 139 5.21 7.22 -19.25
C GLU A 139 5.05 7.85 -17.86
N ASN A 140 4.48 7.14 -16.90
CA ASN A 140 4.24 7.66 -15.55
C ASN A 140 5.49 7.51 -14.67
N ALA A 141 5.83 8.58 -13.95
CA ALA A 141 6.81 8.58 -12.87
C ALA A 141 6.08 8.53 -11.52
N LEU A 142 6.07 7.36 -10.89
CA LEU A 142 5.32 7.10 -9.67
C LEU A 142 6.21 7.28 -8.44
N LYS A 143 5.79 8.12 -7.50
CA LYS A 143 6.51 8.36 -6.24
C LYS A 143 6.22 7.24 -5.24
N ALA A 144 7.20 6.39 -4.97
CA ALA A 144 7.10 5.25 -4.07
C ALA A 144 7.95 5.44 -2.81
N GLY A 145 7.93 4.44 -1.93
CA GLY A 145 8.71 4.46 -0.69
C GLY A 145 8.26 5.58 0.26
N GLY A 146 9.22 6.39 0.71
CA GLY A 146 8.98 7.57 1.56
C GLY A 146 8.03 8.61 0.96
N ASP A 147 7.84 8.61 -0.36
CA ASP A 147 6.94 9.55 -1.04
C ASP A 147 5.57 8.94 -1.41
N ALA A 148 5.36 7.65 -1.13
CA ALA A 148 4.07 7.00 -1.34
C ALA A 148 3.00 7.59 -0.39
N ALA A 149 1.77 7.71 -0.89
CA ALA A 149 0.63 8.21 -0.15
C ALA A 149 0.17 7.23 0.95
N LEU A 150 0.37 5.92 0.74
CA LEU A 150 0.10 4.86 1.71
C LEU A 150 1.18 3.79 1.58
N VAL A 151 1.57 3.19 2.71
CA VAL A 151 2.47 2.03 2.72
C VAL A 151 1.80 0.82 3.36
N ALA A 152 2.16 -0.37 2.89
CA ALA A 152 1.66 -1.62 3.47
C ALA A 152 2.79 -2.63 3.63
N TYR A 153 2.75 -3.41 4.72
CA TYR A 153 3.61 -4.56 4.93
C TYR A 153 2.76 -5.84 4.93
N ILE A 154 3.23 -6.86 4.23
CA ILE A 154 2.61 -8.20 4.19
C ILE A 154 3.71 -9.25 4.40
N GLY A 155 3.54 -10.13 5.38
CA GLY A 155 4.42 -11.27 5.60
C GLY A 155 4.50 -11.71 7.06
N HIS A 156 5.59 -12.38 7.41
CA HIS A 156 5.87 -12.73 8.80
C HIS A 156 6.09 -11.49 9.67
N ASN A 157 5.75 -11.53 10.96
CA ASN A 157 6.05 -10.43 11.88
C ASN A 157 7.51 -10.53 12.38
N GLY A 158 8.44 -9.98 11.60
CA GLY A 158 9.86 -9.98 11.97
C GLY A 158 10.18 -9.30 13.30
N LEU A 159 9.33 -8.42 13.82
CA LEU A 159 9.51 -7.81 15.16
C LEU A 159 9.33 -8.81 16.31
N MET A 160 8.80 -10.00 16.03
CA MET A 160 8.79 -11.11 16.98
C MET A 160 10.15 -11.79 17.13
N GLU A 161 11.08 -11.54 16.20
CA GLU A 161 12.39 -12.20 16.14
C GLU A 161 13.56 -11.21 16.28
N PHE A 162 13.42 -9.99 15.76
CA PHE A 162 14.50 -9.01 15.69
C PHE A 162 13.98 -7.57 15.77
N ASN A 163 14.90 -6.63 16.04
CA ASN A 163 14.61 -5.20 15.98
C ASN A 163 15.04 -4.60 14.63
N VAL A 164 14.38 -3.50 14.26
CA VAL A 164 14.74 -2.59 13.16
C VAL A 164 14.96 -1.20 13.72
N ASP A 165 15.70 -0.37 12.99
CA ASP A 165 15.94 1.01 13.36
C ASP A 165 14.74 1.85 12.93
N TRP A 166 14.06 2.46 13.89
CA TRP A 166 12.91 3.31 13.58
C TRP A 166 13.38 4.72 13.24
N PRO A 167 12.72 5.40 12.27
CA PRO A 167 12.96 6.82 12.04
C PRO A 167 12.85 7.63 13.33
N ALA A 168 13.55 8.77 13.38
CA ALA A 168 13.45 9.68 14.50
C ALA A 168 11.98 10.09 14.73
N ALA A 169 11.60 10.22 16.00
CA ALA A 169 10.25 10.65 16.34
C ALA A 169 9.96 12.02 15.73
N LYS A 170 8.76 12.19 15.17
CA LYS A 170 8.34 13.50 14.67
C LYS A 170 7.89 14.34 15.86
N THR A 171 8.80 15.17 16.36
CA THR A 171 8.56 16.09 17.49
C THR A 171 7.95 17.42 17.04
N SER A 172 8.04 17.74 15.75
CA SER A 172 7.42 18.94 15.19
C SER A 172 5.92 18.73 15.01
N PRO A 173 5.09 19.75 15.31
CA PRO A 173 3.66 19.71 14.99
C PRO A 173 3.47 19.36 13.52
N VAL A 174 2.61 18.38 13.24
CA VAL A 174 2.16 18.12 11.87
C VAL A 174 1.52 19.41 11.36
N PRO A 175 1.92 19.93 10.18
CA PRO A 175 1.33 21.14 9.63
C PRO A 175 -0.19 21.06 9.64
N ALA A 176 -0.87 22.16 9.97
CA ALA A 176 -2.33 22.18 10.01
C ALA A 176 -2.90 21.70 8.67
N GLY A 177 -3.70 20.62 8.70
CA GLY A 177 -4.30 20.01 7.51
C GLY A 177 -3.46 18.91 6.82
N ALA A 178 -2.25 18.62 7.30
CA ALA A 178 -1.52 17.43 6.86
C ALA A 178 -1.98 16.19 7.65
N GLU A 179 -2.44 15.16 6.96
CA GLU A 179 -2.78 13.88 7.59
C GLU A 179 -1.53 13.00 7.71
N PRO A 180 -1.35 12.27 8.83
CA PRO A 180 -0.25 11.33 8.96
C PRO A 180 -0.35 10.23 7.89
N LYS A 181 0.78 9.74 7.38
CA LYS A 181 0.80 8.73 6.32
C LYS A 181 0.12 7.44 6.79
N PRO A 182 -0.92 6.94 6.11
CA PRO A 182 -1.53 5.66 6.44
C PRO A 182 -0.57 4.50 6.22
N ALA A 183 -0.53 3.59 7.19
CA ALA A 183 0.26 2.37 7.18
C ALA A 183 -0.64 1.16 7.48
N VAL A 184 -0.55 0.13 6.64
CA VAL A 184 -1.22 -1.17 6.84
C VAL A 184 -0.16 -2.22 7.18
N VAL A 185 -0.39 -3.03 8.20
CA VAL A 185 0.50 -4.14 8.58
C VAL A 185 -0.32 -5.43 8.66
N LEU A 186 -0.17 -6.29 7.67
CA LEU A 186 -0.75 -7.65 7.69
C LEU A 186 0.37 -8.63 8.03
N ALA A 187 0.47 -8.92 9.33
CA ALA A 187 1.37 -9.91 9.91
C ALA A 187 0.75 -10.45 11.20
N CYS A 188 1.34 -11.43 11.86
CA CYS A 188 0.83 -11.90 13.16
C CYS A 188 0.99 -10.85 14.27
N ILE A 189 -0.08 -10.57 15.04
CA ILE A 189 -0.05 -9.72 16.25
C ILE A 189 0.58 -8.34 15.99
N SER A 190 0.44 -7.78 14.79
CA SER A 190 1.13 -6.55 14.41
C SER A 190 0.70 -5.31 15.23
N GLN A 191 -0.50 -5.29 15.80
CA GLN A 191 -0.98 -4.15 16.59
C GLN A 191 -0.04 -3.82 17.76
N SER A 192 0.35 -4.81 18.57
CA SER A 192 1.18 -4.55 19.77
C SER A 192 2.65 -4.25 19.43
N TYR A 193 3.13 -4.69 18.27
CA TYR A 193 4.52 -4.49 17.86
C TYR A 193 4.73 -3.20 17.06
N PHE A 194 3.72 -2.76 16.29
CA PHE A 194 3.88 -1.68 15.32
C PHE A 194 3.15 -0.40 15.69
N ALA A 195 1.94 -0.45 16.27
CA ALA A 195 1.03 0.70 16.28
C ALA A 195 1.64 1.94 16.95
N GLU A 196 2.16 1.81 18.18
CA GLU A 196 2.78 2.93 18.90
C GLU A 196 4.07 3.42 18.25
N LYS A 197 4.85 2.51 17.66
CA LYS A 197 6.09 2.89 16.96
C LYS A 197 5.79 3.65 15.66
N LEU A 198 4.76 3.23 14.91
CA LEU A 198 4.27 3.94 13.72
C LEU A 198 3.77 5.34 14.09
N LYS A 199 2.98 5.48 15.16
CA LYS A 199 2.56 6.79 15.66
C LYS A 199 3.74 7.66 16.04
N GLY A 200 4.73 7.10 16.74
CA GLY A 200 5.94 7.83 17.15
C GLY A 200 6.71 8.46 16.00
N ILE A 201 6.70 7.82 14.82
CA ILE A 201 7.33 8.35 13.59
C ILE A 201 6.39 9.20 12.72
N GLY A 202 5.19 9.51 13.24
CA GLY A 202 4.17 10.31 12.56
C GLY A 202 3.47 9.59 11.40
N ALA A 203 3.37 8.26 11.46
CA ALA A 203 2.51 7.46 10.60
C ALA A 203 1.20 7.10 11.32
N HIS A 204 0.17 6.80 10.55
CA HIS A 204 -1.15 6.39 11.04
C HIS A 204 -1.32 4.87 10.85
N PRO A 205 -1.39 4.05 11.91
CA PRO A 205 -1.65 2.62 11.79
C PRO A 205 -3.10 2.32 11.37
N LEU A 206 -3.39 2.55 10.09
CA LEU A 206 -4.73 2.43 9.50
C LEU A 206 -5.34 1.04 9.68
N LEU A 207 -4.53 -0.02 9.54
CA LEU A 207 -4.97 -1.40 9.73
C LEU A 207 -3.81 -2.27 10.20
N THR A 208 -4.02 -2.97 11.30
CA THR A 208 -3.09 -3.94 11.89
C THR A 208 -3.88 -5.15 12.40
N THR A 209 -3.21 -6.09 13.08
CA THR A 209 -3.77 -7.36 13.52
C THR A 209 -3.51 -7.61 15.01
N ARG A 210 -4.47 -8.22 15.70
CA ARG A 210 -4.41 -8.54 17.13
C ARG A 210 -4.06 -10.00 17.42
N GLN A 211 -4.07 -10.86 16.40
CA GLN A 211 -3.96 -12.30 16.56
C GLN A 211 -2.93 -12.88 15.60
N LEU A 212 -2.56 -14.14 15.83
CA LEU A 212 -1.96 -14.97 14.77
C LEU A 212 -2.96 -15.07 13.62
N MET A 213 -2.51 -14.81 12.41
CA MET A 213 -3.39 -14.75 11.25
C MET A 213 -2.62 -15.00 9.97
N TYR A 214 -3.34 -15.41 8.93
CA TYR A 214 -2.78 -15.54 7.60
C TYR A 214 -2.84 -14.20 6.84
N PRO A 215 -1.68 -13.58 6.48
CA PRO A 215 -1.65 -12.25 5.89
C PRO A 215 -1.92 -12.27 4.38
N GLY A 216 -3.11 -12.71 3.97
CA GLY A 216 -3.51 -12.76 2.57
C GLY A 216 -3.84 -11.37 1.98
N ALA A 217 -3.54 -11.19 0.69
CA ALA A 217 -3.71 -9.91 -0.01
C ALA A 217 -5.19 -9.48 -0.17
N PHE A 218 -6.13 -10.41 -0.02
CA PHE A 218 -7.57 -10.13 -0.03
C PHE A 218 -7.99 -9.14 1.06
N ALA A 219 -7.33 -9.17 2.22
CA ALA A 219 -7.63 -8.23 3.31
C ALA A 219 -7.16 -6.82 2.96
N LEU A 220 -5.96 -6.69 2.38
CA LEU A 220 -5.44 -5.41 1.88
C LEU A 220 -6.34 -4.86 0.77
N HIS A 221 -6.72 -5.70 -0.20
CA HIS A 221 -7.57 -5.31 -1.31
C HIS A 221 -8.86 -4.65 -0.81
N ASP A 222 -9.66 -5.33 0.01
CA ASP A 222 -10.95 -4.79 0.45
C ASP A 222 -10.80 -3.60 1.42
N ALA A 223 -9.73 -3.55 2.21
CA ALA A 223 -9.38 -2.40 3.03
C ALA A 223 -9.13 -1.14 2.17
N LEU A 224 -8.36 -1.28 1.09
CA LEU A 224 -8.08 -0.18 0.15
C LEU A 224 -9.36 0.29 -0.53
N GLU A 225 -10.21 -0.63 -0.99
CA GLU A 225 -11.49 -0.28 -1.63
C GLU A 225 -12.41 0.51 -0.68
N ALA A 226 -12.45 0.15 0.60
CA ALA A 226 -13.20 0.91 1.61
C ALA A 226 -12.61 2.31 1.81
N ARG A 227 -11.29 2.43 1.93
CA ARG A 227 -10.61 3.73 2.07
C ARG A 227 -10.89 4.63 0.87
N PHE A 228 -10.74 4.09 -0.34
CA PHE A 228 -11.01 4.82 -1.58
C PHE A 228 -12.45 5.33 -1.66
N ALA A 229 -13.42 4.61 -1.10
CA ALA A 229 -14.80 5.07 -0.99
C ALA A 229 -15.00 6.17 0.07
N GLY A 230 -13.93 6.78 0.61
CA GLY A 230 -13.98 7.82 1.62
C GLY A 230 -14.42 7.33 3.00
N LYS A 231 -14.35 6.01 3.25
CA LYS A 231 -14.79 5.45 4.53
C LYS A 231 -13.72 5.61 5.61
N ASN A 232 -14.17 5.75 6.85
CA ASN A 232 -13.30 5.87 8.03
C ASN A 232 -12.59 4.56 8.38
N ALA A 233 -11.63 4.64 9.32
CA ALA A 233 -10.81 3.51 9.77
C ALA A 233 -11.62 2.31 10.27
N ALA A 234 -12.75 2.55 10.96
CA ALA A 234 -13.63 1.48 11.44
C ALA A 234 -14.24 0.68 10.27
N ALA A 235 -14.66 1.36 9.21
CA ALA A 235 -15.20 0.73 8.01
C ALA A 235 -14.11 0.06 7.16
N VAL A 236 -12.89 0.59 7.14
CA VAL A 236 -11.71 -0.07 6.54
C VAL A 236 -11.44 -1.40 7.25
N LYS A 237 -11.40 -1.39 8.59
CA LYS A 237 -11.30 -2.62 9.41
C LYS A 237 -12.40 -3.61 9.09
N GLU A 238 -13.64 -3.14 9.02
CA GLU A 238 -14.80 -3.99 8.77
C GLU A 238 -14.74 -4.64 7.38
N ALA A 239 -14.25 -3.92 6.36
CA ALA A 239 -14.02 -4.47 5.03
C ALA A 239 -12.95 -5.57 5.04
N ALA A 240 -11.80 -5.33 5.68
CA ALA A 240 -10.77 -6.35 5.86
C ALA A 240 -11.29 -7.58 6.61
N ALA A 241 -12.07 -7.36 7.68
CA ALA A 241 -12.68 -8.43 8.48
C ALA A 241 -13.67 -9.27 7.66
N ARG A 242 -14.50 -8.65 6.80
CA ARG A 242 -15.40 -9.38 5.90
C ARG A 242 -14.64 -10.23 4.88
N ALA A 243 -13.58 -9.67 4.27
CA ALA A 243 -12.74 -10.40 3.33
C ALA A 243 -12.08 -11.61 4.01
N TYR A 244 -11.56 -11.41 5.22
CA TYR A 244 -10.96 -12.46 6.03
C TYR A 244 -11.95 -13.53 6.49
N ALA A 245 -13.13 -13.13 6.95
CA ALA A 245 -14.21 -14.05 7.32
C ALA A 245 -14.58 -14.99 6.17
N LYS A 246 -14.76 -14.42 4.97
CA LYS A 246 -15.07 -15.17 3.75
C LYS A 246 -13.96 -16.16 3.40
N ASN A 247 -12.71 -15.72 3.47
CA ASN A 247 -11.56 -16.54 3.11
C ASN A 247 -11.33 -17.69 4.09
N GLN A 248 -11.46 -17.43 5.40
CA GLN A 248 -11.16 -18.39 6.46
C GLN A 248 -12.37 -19.26 6.86
N GLY A 249 -13.56 -19.00 6.30
CA GLY A 249 -14.77 -19.73 6.64
C GLY A 249 -15.25 -19.47 8.09
N ILE A 250 -14.99 -18.28 8.63
CA ILE A 250 -15.35 -17.90 10.01
C ILE A 250 -16.40 -16.78 10.02
N SER A 251 -17.03 -16.54 11.17
CA SER A 251 -17.97 -15.42 11.31
C SER A 251 -17.27 -14.05 11.17
N VAL A 252 -17.98 -13.05 10.66
CA VAL A 252 -17.49 -11.66 10.58
C VAL A 252 -17.13 -11.12 11.97
N LYS A 253 -17.87 -11.51 13.01
CA LYS A 253 -17.57 -11.14 14.41
C LYS A 253 -16.19 -11.67 14.84
N ALA A 254 -15.90 -12.94 14.56
CA ALA A 254 -14.60 -13.55 14.85
C ALA A 254 -13.48 -12.86 14.05
N ALA A 255 -13.67 -12.67 12.74
CA ALA A 255 -12.71 -11.98 11.88
C ALA A 255 -12.47 -10.52 12.30
N SER A 256 -13.50 -9.80 12.76
CA SER A 256 -13.35 -8.43 13.28
C SER A 256 -12.45 -8.37 14.52
N GLY A 257 -12.41 -9.45 15.31
CA GLY A 257 -11.48 -9.61 16.43
C GLY A 257 -10.01 -9.79 16.00
N VAL A 258 -9.75 -10.18 14.75
CA VAL A 258 -8.39 -10.32 14.20
C VAL A 258 -7.76 -8.96 13.93
N PHE A 259 -8.54 -7.94 13.61
CA PHE A 259 -8.01 -6.65 13.15
C PHE A 259 -8.12 -5.52 14.19
N ALA A 260 -7.22 -4.56 14.07
CA ALA A 260 -7.30 -3.25 14.70
C ALA A 260 -7.19 -2.16 13.63
N ALA A 261 -7.85 -1.05 13.87
CA ALA A 261 -7.73 0.18 13.10
C ALA A 261 -7.91 1.32 14.09
N GLU A 262 -7.17 2.38 13.86
CA GLU A 262 -7.15 3.59 14.69
C GLU A 262 -7.31 4.82 13.81
#